data_AF-A0A4Q5KRZ2-F1
#
_entry.id   AF-A0A4Q5KRZ2-F1
#
_cell.length_a   1.000
_cell.length_b   1.000
_cell.length_c   1.000
_cell.angle_alpha   90.00
_cell.angle_beta   90.00
_cell.angle_gamma   90.00
#
_symmetry.space_group_name_H-M   'P 1'
#
loop_
_entity.id
_entity.type
_entity.pdbx_description
1 polymer ?
#
loop_
_entity_poly.entity_id
_entity_poly.type
_entity_poly.pdbx_seq_one_letter_code
_entity_poly.pdbx_strand_id
1 'polypeptide(L)' 'MNKKEIDWHSADVKCALLKSDTNMAKLAREHQLAPSTLRNIFRFHWPKGERIVAEAIGEKPEIIWPSRYMNKSA' A
#
# COMPACT_ATOMS: atom_id res chain seq x y z
N MET A 1 20.35 0.07 -17.71
CA MET A 1 19.65 1.17 -16.99
C MET A 1 18.79 0.53 -15.91
N ASN A 2 19.23 0.56 -14.66
CA ASN A 2 18.49 -0.02 -13.54
C ASN A 2 17.26 0.84 -13.28
N LYS A 3 16.11 0.43 -13.84
CA LYS A 3 14.79 0.95 -13.45
C LYS A 3 14.62 0.60 -11.96
N LYS A 4 15.02 1.52 -11.07
CA LYS A 4 14.53 1.47 -9.69
C LYS A 4 13.03 1.58 -9.80
N GLU A 5 12.33 0.48 -9.63
CA GLU A 5 10.88 0.53 -9.54
C GLU A 5 10.54 1.37 -8.32
N ILE A 6 9.96 2.55 -8.58
CA ILE A 6 9.69 3.56 -7.58
C ILE A 6 8.40 3.15 -6.88
N ASP A 7 8.45 3.02 -5.56
CA ASP A 7 7.26 2.84 -4.75
C ASP A 7 6.26 3.97 -5.04
N TRP A 8 4.96 3.65 -5.05
CA TRP A 8 3.94 4.65 -5.27
C TRP A 8 4.04 5.78 -4.24
N HIS A 9 3.84 7.00 -4.70
CA HIS A 9 3.79 8.12 -3.79
C HIS A 9 2.57 7.98 -2.86
N SER A 10 2.70 8.45 -1.62
CA SER A 10 1.60 8.38 -0.65
C SER A 10 0.34 9.13 -1.10
N ALA A 11 0.47 10.08 -2.03
CA ALA A 11 -0.64 10.75 -2.69
C ALA A 11 -1.32 9.85 -3.74
N ASP A 12 -0.56 9.15 -4.59
CA ASP A 12 -1.11 8.22 -5.59
C ASP A 12 -1.88 7.07 -4.94
N VAL A 13 -1.36 6.53 -3.83
CA VAL A 13 -2.08 5.50 -3.05
C VAL A 13 -3.41 6.04 -2.52
N LYS A 14 -3.44 7.29 -2.01
CA LYS A 14 -4.69 7.94 -1.59
C LYS A 14 -5.65 8.14 -2.76
N CYS A 15 -5.14 8.58 -3.92
CA CYS A 15 -5.95 8.79 -5.11
C CYS A 15 -6.54 7.48 -5.63
N ALA A 16 -5.78 6.39 -5.65
CA ALA A 16 -6.29 5.08 -6.04
C ALA A 16 -7.34 4.56 -5.06
N LEU A 17 -7.11 4.71 -3.74
CA LEU A 17 -8.14 4.40 -2.75
C LEU A 17 -9.43 5.21 -3.00
N LEU A 18 -9.30 6.52 -3.26
CA LEU A 18 -10.44 7.39 -3.57
C LEU A 18 -11.16 6.97 -4.86
N LYS A 19 -10.42 6.53 -5.88
CA LYS A 19 -11.00 5.98 -7.12
C LYS A 19 -11.78 4.69 -6.87
N SER A 20 -11.36 3.89 -5.89
CA SER A 20 -12.05 2.67 -5.45
C SER A 20 -13.10 2.93 -4.35
N ASP A 21 -13.62 4.16 -4.23
CA ASP A 21 -14.59 4.59 -3.20
C ASP A 21 -14.20 4.20 -1.75
N THR A 22 -12.90 4.16 -1.50
CA THR A 22 -12.32 3.69 -0.25
C THR A 22 -11.32 4.72 0.30
N ASN A 23 -11.09 4.70 1.60
CA ASN A 23 -10.08 5.55 2.21
C ASN A 23 -9.34 4.79 3.32
N MET A 24 -8.15 5.29 3.69
CA MET A 24 -7.35 4.65 4.74
C MET A 24 -8.07 4.52 6.08
N ALA A 25 -8.94 5.47 6.43
CA ALA A 25 -9.70 5.39 7.68
C ALA A 25 -10.84 4.36 7.60
N LYS A 26 -11.47 4.20 6.44
CA LYS A 26 -12.49 3.18 6.15
C LYS A 26 -11.86 1.79 6.25
N LEU A 27 -10.72 1.57 5.57
CA LEU A 27 -9.95 0.32 5.68
C LEU A 27 -9.50 0.04 7.11
N ALA A 28 -8.98 1.04 7.81
CA ALA A 28 -8.60 0.86 9.20
C ALA A 28 -9.80 0.42 10.07
N ARG A 29 -10.99 1.01 9.87
CA ARG A 29 -12.21 0.61 10.58
C ARG A 29 -12.67 -0.80 10.22
N GLU A 30 -12.66 -1.17 8.94
CA GLU A 30 -13.05 -2.52 8.48
C GLU A 30 -12.14 -3.61 9.06
N HIS A 31 -10.85 -3.32 9.18
CA HIS A 31 -9.87 -4.25 9.75
C HIS A 31 -9.68 -4.09 11.26
N GLN A 32 -10.49 -3.27 11.95
CA GLN A 32 -10.38 -2.99 13.40
C GLN A 32 -8.98 -2.50 13.82
N LEU A 33 -8.32 -1.75 12.95
CA LEU A 33 -7.01 -1.16 13.16
C LEU A 33 -7.13 0.33 13.44
N ALA A 34 -6.15 0.88 14.17
CA ALA A 34 -6.04 2.31 14.30
C ALA A 34 -5.61 2.93 12.95
N PRO A 35 -6.20 4.06 12.51
CA PRO A 35 -5.83 4.71 11.26
C PRO A 35 -4.36 5.20 11.26
N SER A 36 -3.79 5.43 12.44
CA SER A 36 -2.35 5.69 12.63
C SER A 36 -1.49 4.47 12.26
N THR A 37 -1.93 3.25 12.58
CA THR A 37 -1.25 2.01 12.22
C THR A 37 -1.23 1.83 10.70
N LEU A 38 -2.35 2.08 10.02
CA LEU A 38 -2.38 1.99 8.56
C LEU A 38 -1.49 3.05 7.90
N ARG A 39 -1.38 4.26 8.47
CA ARG A 39 -0.48 5.28 7.94
C ARG A 39 1.01 4.94 8.09
N ASN A 40 1.37 4.04 9.01
CA ASN A 40 2.75 3.60 9.17
C ASN A 40 3.28 2.77 7.99
N ILE A 41 2.43 2.28 7.08
CA ILE A 41 2.88 1.58 5.84
C ILE A 41 3.82 2.43 4.97
N PHE A 42 3.69 3.76 5.02
CA PHE A 42 4.57 4.65 4.25
C PHE A 42 5.95 4.84 4.91
N ARG A 43 6.04 4.59 6.22
CA ARG A 43 7.28 4.78 7.00
C ARG A 43 8.02 3.46 7.22
N PHE A 44 7.31 2.36 7.40
CA PHE A 44 7.85 1.05 7.72
C PHE A 44 7.27 -0.01 6.78
N HIS A 45 8.08 -1.01 6.44
CA HIS A 45 7.60 -2.16 5.69
C HIS A 45 6.64 -2.95 6.57
N TRP A 46 5.35 -2.87 6.23
CA TRP A 46 4.29 -3.55 6.97
C TRP A 46 3.44 -4.39 6.02
N PRO A 47 3.84 -5.65 5.74
CA PRO A 47 3.26 -6.47 4.69
C PRO A 47 1.76 -6.74 4.87
N LYS A 48 1.27 -6.76 6.12
CA LYS A 48 -0.16 -6.92 6.40
C LYS A 48 -0.97 -5.69 5.98
N GLY A 49 -0.47 -4.48 6.29
CA GLY A 49 -1.14 -3.23 5.92
C GLY A 49 -1.03 -2.95 4.41
N GLU A 50 0.12 -3.26 3.81
CA GLU A 50 0.32 -3.19 2.36
C GLU A 50 -0.69 -4.07 1.61
N ARG A 51 -0.91 -5.31 2.07
CA ARG A 51 -1.91 -6.22 1.49
C ARG A 51 -3.33 -5.70 1.61
N ILE A 52 -3.71 -5.14 2.76
CA ILE A 52 -5.05 -4.54 2.97
C ILE A 52 -5.30 -3.41 1.98
N VAL A 53 -4.33 -2.51 1.82
CA VAL A 53 -4.45 -1.38 0.89
C VAL A 53 -4.47 -1.86 -0.56
N ALA A 54 -3.63 -2.84 -0.90
CA ALA A 54 -3.57 -3.41 -2.24
C ALA A 54 -4.89 -4.12 -2.61
N GLU A 55 -5.44 -4.93 -1.70
CA GLU A 55 -6.72 -5.61 -1.86
C GLU A 55 -7.87 -4.63 -2.07
N ALA A 56 -7.87 -3.50 -1.35
CA ALA A 56 -8.86 -2.45 -1.51
C ALA A 56 -8.76 -1.69 -2.84
N ILE A 57 -7.55 -1.56 -3.37
CA ILE A 57 -7.31 -0.96 -4.70
C ILE A 57 -7.60 -1.99 -5.81
N GLY A 58 -7.60 -3.29 -5.50
CA GLY A 58 -7.70 -4.38 -6.46
C GLY A 58 -6.37 -4.70 -7.16
N GLU A 59 -5.26 -4.23 -6.59
CA GLU A 59 -3.91 -4.40 -7.11
C GLU A 59 -3.08 -5.29 -6.18
N LYS A 60 -1.88 -5.70 -6.62
CA LYS A 60 -0.93 -6.43 -5.76
C LYS A 60 -0.06 -5.44 -4.98
N PRO A 61 0.32 -5.76 -3.73
CA PRO A 61 1.25 -4.91 -2.96
C PRO A 61 2.61 -4.79 -3.67
N GLU A 62 2.98 -5.76 -4.49
CA GLU A 62 4.19 -5.76 -5.33
C GLU A 62 4.15 -4.70 -6.43
N ILE A 63 2.97 -4.31 -6.92
CA ILE A 63 2.80 -3.26 -7.94
C ILE A 63 2.85 -1.87 -7.31
N ILE A 64 2.34 -1.74 -6.09
CA ILE A 64 2.31 -0.48 -5.34
C ILE A 64 3.67 -0.19 -4.70
N TRP A 65 4.32 -1.22 -4.14
CA TRP A 65 5.62 -1.14 -3.48
C TRP A 65 6.65 -2.09 -4.11
N PRO A 66 6.95 -1.95 -5.41
CA PRO A 66 7.86 -2.85 -6.10
C PRO A 66 9.25 -2.88 -5.47
N SER A 67 9.75 -1.77 -4.93
CA SER A 67 11.07 -1.73 -4.26
C SER A 67 11.15 -2.66 -3.05
N ARG A 68 10.01 -3.02 -2.44
CA ARG A 68 9.96 -3.90 -1.26
C ARG A 68 9.81 -5.38 -1.59
N TYR A 69 9.26 -5.70 -2.76
CA TYR A 69 8.99 -7.08 -3.18
C TYR A 69 9.93 -7.58 -4.29
N MET A 70 10.66 -6.69 -4.96
CA MET A 70 11.62 -7.00 -6.02
C MET A 70 12.77 -7.94 -5.63
N ASN A 71 13.02 -8.17 -4.33
CA ASN A 71 14.15 -9.01 -3.89
C ASN A 71 13.83 -10.51 -3.76
N LYS A 72 12.71 -10.98 -4.33
CA LYS A 72 12.49 -12.42 -4.57
C LYS A 72 12.99 -12.78 -5.96
N SER A 73 14.29 -12.68 -6.17
CA SER A 73 14.96 -13.21 -7.36
C SER A 73 16.34 -13.70 -6.97
N ALA A 74 16.38 -14.81 -6.23
CA ALA A 74 17.36 -15.92 -6.32
C ALA A 74 17.04 -16.94 -5.22
#